data_AF-A0A521UKD6-F1
#
_entry.id   AF-A0A521UKD6-F1
#
_cell.length_a   1.000
_cell.length_b   1.000
_cell.length_c   1.000
_cell.angle_alpha   90.00
_cell.angle_beta   90.00
_cell.angle_gamma   90.00
#
_symmetry.space_group_name_H-M   'P 1'
#
loop_
_entity.id
_entity.type
_entity.pdbx_description
1 polymer ?
#
loop_
_entity_poly.entity_id
_entity_poly.type
_entity_poly.pdbx_seq_one_letter_code
_entity_poly.pdbx_strand_id
1 'polypeptide(L)'
;MDTWKAEPCGKHVWEQHLRVAALPIVTKGVAFLMATYSNGAGANVRPSIELVMQHSGLSERAVREHLSTLRNSGWLILVTAGSGGRGQRPRAAVYRLSYPAEVTAKAPSGVHRRAEPSGE
;
A
#
# COMPACT_ATOMS: atom_id res chain seq x y z
N MET A 1 8.22 15.28 1.76
CA MET A 1 7.53 14.00 2.05
C MET A 1 6.05 14.27 1.85
N ASP A 2 5.52 13.91 0.68
CA ASP A 2 4.14 14.21 0.29
C ASP A 2 3.17 13.20 0.89
N THR A 3 3.02 13.25 2.20
CA THR A 3 2.08 12.40 2.97
C THR A 3 0.61 12.79 2.76
N TRP A 4 0.32 13.90 2.07
CA TRP A 4 -1.06 14.38 1.87
C TRP A 4 -1.89 13.51 0.92
N LYS A 5 -1.28 12.55 0.21
CA LYS A 5 -1.95 11.66 -0.75
C LYS A 5 -2.29 10.26 -0.24
N ALA A 6 -1.99 9.90 1.01
CA ALA A 6 -2.17 8.52 1.49
C ALA A 6 -2.80 8.45 2.89
N GLU A 7 -3.86 7.66 3.02
CA GLU A 7 -4.55 7.44 4.30
C GLU A 7 -4.10 6.11 4.92
N PRO A 8 -3.50 6.12 6.13
CA PRO A 8 -3.16 4.88 6.82
C PRO A 8 -4.41 4.08 7.19
N CYS A 9 -4.38 2.77 7.01
CA CYS A 9 -5.54 1.91 7.21
C CYS A 9 -5.20 0.55 7.80
N GLY A 10 -6.22 -0.14 8.31
CA GLY A 10 -6.10 -1.52 8.79
C GLY A 10 -5.93 -2.52 7.64
N LYS A 11 -5.34 -3.68 7.94
CA LYS A 11 -4.95 -4.69 6.94
C LYS A 11 -6.13 -5.13 6.06
N HIS A 12 -7.28 -5.46 6.64
CA HIS A 12 -8.43 -5.94 5.87
C HIS A 12 -9.00 -4.89 4.89
N VAL A 13 -9.08 -3.63 5.32
CA VAL A 13 -9.50 -2.51 4.46
C VAL A 13 -8.51 -2.35 3.32
N TRP A 14 -7.21 -2.35 3.64
CA TRP A 14 -6.14 -2.27 2.66
C TRP A 14 -6.22 -3.37 1.60
N GLU A 15 -6.45 -4.63 2.00
CA GLU A 15 -6.58 -5.76 1.09
C GLU A 15 -7.78 -5.64 0.14
N GLN A 16 -8.90 -5.06 0.60
CA GLN A 16 -10.07 -4.81 -0.24
C GLN A 16 -9.75 -3.77 -1.33
N HIS A 17 -9.12 -2.66 -0.96
CA HIS A 17 -8.75 -1.61 -1.91
C HIS A 17 -7.66 -2.07 -2.90
N LEU A 18 -6.63 -2.78 -2.43
CA LEU A 18 -5.54 -3.23 -3.30
C LEU A 18 -6.03 -4.24 -4.36
N ARG A 19 -6.98 -5.11 -4.01
CA ARG A 19 -7.55 -6.10 -4.94
C ARG A 19 -8.04 -5.43 -6.23
N VAL A 20 -8.75 -4.31 -6.11
CA VAL A 20 -9.33 -3.58 -7.24
C VAL A 20 -8.40 -2.50 -7.83
N ALA A 21 -7.23 -2.27 -7.25
CA ALA A 21 -6.29 -1.27 -7.72
C ALA A 21 -5.79 -1.55 -9.15
N ALA A 22 -5.60 -0.51 -9.95
CA ALA A 22 -5.00 -0.59 -11.29
C ALA A 22 -3.47 -0.70 -11.20
N LEU A 23 -2.97 -1.78 -10.59
CA LEU A 23 -1.54 -2.09 -10.47
C LEU A 23 -1.21 -3.40 -11.21
N PRO A 24 0.00 -3.54 -11.79
CA PRO A 24 0.47 -4.81 -12.32
C PRO A 24 0.39 -5.92 -11.26
N ILE A 25 0.05 -7.14 -11.68
CA ILE A 25 -0.14 -8.28 -10.75
C ILE A 25 1.11 -8.55 -9.90
N VAL A 26 2.31 -8.37 -10.47
CA VAL A 26 3.58 -8.53 -9.73
C VAL A 26 3.71 -7.47 -8.62
N THR A 27 3.36 -6.22 -8.91
CA THR A 27 3.33 -5.14 -7.90
C THR A 27 2.31 -5.44 -6.80
N LYS A 28 1.12 -5.96 -7.15
CA LYS A 28 0.14 -6.43 -6.15
C LYS A 28 0.69 -7.58 -5.31
N GLY A 29 1.38 -8.54 -5.92
CA GLY A 29 2.02 -9.66 -5.23
C GLY A 29 3.04 -9.19 -4.19
N VAL A 30 3.93 -8.26 -4.58
CA VAL A 30 4.89 -7.64 -3.64
C VAL A 30 4.14 -6.91 -2.52
N ALA A 31 3.08 -6.17 -2.84
CA ALA A 31 2.29 -5.48 -1.84
C ALA A 31 1.64 -6.45 -0.82
N PHE A 32 0.99 -7.53 -1.29
CA PHE A 32 0.41 -8.54 -0.40
C PHE A 32 1.47 -9.23 0.46
N LEU A 33 2.65 -9.52 -0.11
CA LEU A 33 3.79 -10.03 0.65
C LEU A 33 4.22 -9.04 1.74
N MET A 34 4.29 -7.73 1.46
CA MET A 34 4.58 -6.73 2.49
C MET A 34 3.50 -6.74 3.60
N ALA A 35 2.22 -6.88 3.24
CA ALA A 35 1.11 -6.94 4.19
C ALA A 35 1.10 -8.20 5.07
N THR A 36 1.82 -9.27 4.72
CA THR A 36 1.98 -10.42 5.64
C THR A 36 2.82 -10.07 6.87
N TYR A 37 3.63 -9.02 6.79
CA TYR A 37 4.46 -8.53 7.90
C TYR A 37 3.80 -7.41 8.73
N SER A 38 2.58 -7.00 8.39
CA SER A 38 1.86 -5.98 9.16
C SER A 38 1.17 -6.59 10.38
N ASN A 39 0.94 -5.77 11.41
CA ASN A 39 -0.09 -6.08 12.39
C ASN A 39 -1.50 -5.79 11.83
N GLY A 40 -2.55 -6.04 12.63
CA GLY A 40 -3.95 -5.81 12.21
C GLY A 40 -4.25 -4.35 11.84
N ALA A 41 -3.57 -3.40 12.49
CA ALA A 41 -3.68 -1.96 12.22
C ALA A 41 -2.86 -1.49 10.99
N GLY A 42 -2.28 -2.43 10.23
CA GLY A 42 -1.48 -2.12 9.03
C GLY A 42 -0.10 -1.51 9.33
N ALA A 43 0.35 -1.53 10.58
CA ALA A 43 1.63 -0.95 10.99
C ALA A 43 2.74 -2.01 11.11
N ASN A 44 3.96 -1.55 11.37
CA ASN A 44 5.15 -2.36 11.65
C ASN A 44 5.56 -3.32 10.52
N VAL A 45 5.29 -2.96 9.26
CA VAL A 45 5.74 -3.72 8.10
C VAL A 45 7.25 -3.53 7.94
N ARG A 46 8.04 -4.56 8.28
CA ARG A 46 9.51 -4.44 8.37
C ARG A 46 10.32 -5.61 7.77
N PRO A 47 9.94 -6.19 6.61
CA PRO A 47 10.81 -7.17 5.97
C PRO A 47 12.08 -6.48 5.44
N SER A 48 13.22 -7.19 5.49
CA SER A 48 14.43 -6.74 4.79
C SER A 48 14.27 -6.93 3.28
N ILE A 49 15.10 -6.26 2.48
CA ILE A 49 15.06 -6.43 1.02
C ILE A 49 15.39 -7.87 0.63
N GLU A 50 16.34 -8.50 1.32
CA GLU A 50 16.72 -9.90 1.12
C GLU A 50 15.55 -10.85 1.40
N LEU A 51 14.77 -10.59 2.45
CA LEU A 51 13.60 -11.41 2.78
C LEU A 51 12.50 -11.28 1.72
N VAL A 52 12.28 -10.07 1.21
CA VAL A 52 11.32 -9.84 0.10
C VAL A 52 11.81 -10.54 -1.17
N MET A 53 13.09 -10.48 -1.49
CA MET A 53 13.68 -11.21 -2.62
C MET A 53 13.48 -12.71 -2.47
N GLN A 54 13.79 -13.27 -1.30
CA GLN A 54 13.65 -14.70 -1.03
C GLN A 54 12.20 -15.19 -1.23
N HIS A 55 11.23 -14.43 -0.74
CA HIS A 55 9.82 -14.84 -0.80
C HIS A 55 9.13 -14.52 -2.13
N SER A 56 9.62 -13.54 -2.88
CA SER A 56 9.04 -13.17 -4.18
C SER A 56 9.74 -13.80 -5.38
N GLY A 57 11.00 -14.27 -5.21
CA GLY A 57 11.87 -14.69 -6.31
C GLY A 57 12.38 -13.53 -7.18
N LEU A 58 12.11 -12.28 -6.82
CA LEU A 58 12.53 -11.10 -7.57
C LEU A 58 13.96 -10.68 -7.25
N SER A 59 14.61 -10.01 -8.20
CA SER A 59 15.90 -9.36 -7.98
C SER A 59 15.77 -8.17 -7.03
N GLU A 60 16.87 -7.79 -6.38
CA GLU A 60 16.91 -6.60 -5.51
C GLU A 60 16.40 -5.34 -6.22
N ARG A 61 16.83 -5.14 -7.47
CA ARG A 61 16.40 -4.00 -8.30
C ARG A 61 14.88 -4.00 -8.48
N ALA A 62 14.30 -5.13 -8.89
CA ALA A 62 12.86 -5.25 -9.09
C ALA A 62 12.09 -5.02 -7.78
N VAL A 63 12.56 -5.58 -6.67
CA VAL A 63 11.96 -5.32 -5.34
C VAL A 63 11.94 -3.82 -5.04
N ARG A 64 13.08 -3.12 -5.21
CA ARG A 64 13.17 -1.67 -4.96
C ARG A 64 12.25 -0.87 -5.89
N GLU A 65 12.15 -1.24 -7.16
CA GLU A 65 11.27 -0.59 -8.14
C GLU A 65 9.78 -0.77 -7.76
N HIS A 66 9.35 -1.96 -7.36
CA HIS A 66 7.98 -2.21 -6.91
C HIS A 66 7.67 -1.49 -5.58
N LEU A 67 8.59 -1.50 -4.61
CA LEU A 67 8.42 -0.76 -3.36
C LEU A 67 8.35 0.76 -3.60
N SER A 68 9.17 1.29 -4.51
CA SER A 68 9.09 2.69 -4.94
C SER A 68 7.73 3.00 -5.56
N THR A 69 7.26 2.15 -6.47
CA THR A 69 5.94 2.26 -7.10
C THR A 69 4.82 2.31 -6.05
N LEU A 70 4.81 1.37 -5.09
CA LEU A 70 3.81 1.31 -4.03
C LEU A 70 3.82 2.54 -3.13
N ARG A 71 5.00 3.12 -2.85
CA ARG A 71 5.09 4.37 -2.08
C ARG A 71 4.58 5.56 -2.87
N ASN A 72 5.02 5.70 -4.11
CA ASN A 72 4.66 6.84 -4.97
C ASN A 72 3.18 6.86 -5.30
N SER A 73 2.53 5.69 -5.31
CA SER A 73 1.09 5.53 -5.51
C SER A 73 0.28 5.49 -4.19
N GLY A 74 0.91 5.69 -3.03
CA GLY A 74 0.21 5.82 -1.76
C GLY A 74 -0.27 4.52 -1.10
N TRP A 75 0.20 3.35 -1.57
CA TRP A 75 -0.11 2.04 -0.96
C TRP A 75 0.77 1.69 0.24
N LEU A 76 1.94 2.33 0.34
CA LEU A 76 2.86 2.21 1.46
C LEU A 76 3.36 3.58 1.91
N ILE A 77 3.30 3.85 3.21
CA ILE A 77 3.99 4.98 3.84
C ILE A 77 5.31 4.47 4.41
N LEU A 78 6.41 5.13 4.06
CA LEU A 78 7.70 4.90 4.72
C LEU A 78 7.72 5.63 6.05
N VAL A 79 7.69 4.87 7.15
CA VAL A 79 7.74 5.39 8.53
C VAL A 79 9.17 5.63 8.97
N THR A 80 10.07 4.71 8.64
CA THR A 80 11.50 4.81 8.97
C THR A 80 12.31 4.26 7.82
N ALA A 81 13.26 5.06 7.33
CA ALA A 81 14.19 4.60 6.30
C ALA A 81 15.07 3.47 6.84
N GLY A 82 15.31 2.46 6.01
CA GLY A 82 16.33 1.45 6.32
C GLY A 82 17.72 2.08 6.32
N SER A 83 18.64 1.49 7.07
CA SER A 83 20.04 1.93 7.11
C SER A 83 20.96 0.74 6.78
N GLY A 84 22.10 1.03 6.17
CA GLY A 84 23.10 0.02 5.80
C GLY A 84 24.25 0.68 5.04
N GLY A 85 25.47 0.14 5.20
CA GLY A 85 26.70 0.71 4.64
C GLY A 85 27.93 0.34 5.46
N ARG A 86 29.13 0.78 5.03
CA ARG A 86 30.39 0.45 5.71
C ARG A 86 30.33 0.83 7.19
N GLY A 87 30.38 -0.19 8.06
CA GLY A 87 30.45 -0.04 9.52
C GLY A 87 29.11 0.01 10.25
N GLN A 88 27.96 0.00 9.57
CA GLN A 88 26.65 0.01 10.25
C GLN A 88 25.96 -1.35 10.17
N ARG A 89 25.35 -1.76 11.29
CA ARG A 89 24.44 -2.92 11.29
C ARG A 89 23.22 -2.58 10.40
N PRO A 90 22.90 -3.41 9.40
CA PRO A 90 21.76 -3.15 8.52
C PRO A 90 20.46 -3.15 9.32
N ARG A 91 19.58 -2.20 9.00
CA ARG A 91 18.23 -2.09 9.56
C ARG A 91 17.23 -2.04 8.42
N ALA A 92 16.22 -2.89 8.47
CA ALA A 92 15.12 -2.86 7.53
C ALA A 92 14.35 -1.53 7.63
N ALA A 93 13.84 -1.07 6.49
CA ALA A 93 12.88 0.02 6.46
C ALA A 93 11.58 -0.41 7.17
N VAL A 94 10.92 0.54 7.83
CA VAL A 94 9.62 0.33 8.44
C VAL A 94 8.57 1.05 7.60
N TYR A 95 7.56 0.30 7.20
CA TYR A 95 6.43 0.77 6.43
C TYR A 95 5.12 0.67 7.21
N ARG A 96 4.13 1.40 6.71
CA ARG A 96 2.73 1.30 7.10
C ARG A 96 1.85 1.14 5.85
N LEU A 97 0.85 0.28 5.95
CA LEU A 97 -0.17 0.12 4.92
C LEU A 97 -1.03 1.38 4.83
N SER A 98 -1.29 1.82 3.61
CA SER A 98 -2.13 2.96 3.29
C SER A 98 -2.84 2.74 1.97
N TYR A 99 -3.83 3.57 1.64
CA TYR A 99 -4.37 3.66 0.29
C TYR A 99 -4.32 5.12 -0.18
N PRO A 100 -4.25 5.38 -1.49
CA PRO A 100 -4.27 6.74 -2.01
C PRO A 100 -5.58 7.45 -1.63
N ALA A 101 -5.50 8.65 -1.04
CA ALA A 101 -6.64 9.40 -0.49
C ALA A 101 -7.76 9.67 -1.53
N GLU A 102 -7.44 9.66 -2.82
CA GLU A 102 -8.41 9.79 -3.91
C GLU A 102 -9.30 8.55 -4.11
N VAL A 103 -8.98 7.41 -3.47
CA VAL A 103 -9.79 6.18 -3.49
C VAL A 103 -11.04 6.31 -2.61
N THR A 104 -11.13 7.33 -1.75
CA THR A 104 -12.34 7.63 -0.94
C THR A 104 -13.37 8.48 -1.71
N ALA A 105 -13.03 9.01 -2.90
CA ALA A 105 -13.87 9.94 -3.66
C ALA A 105 -14.51 9.31 -4.90
N LYS A 106 -15.16 8.14 -4.77
CA LYS A 106 -16.28 7.77 -5.64
C LYS A 106 -17.19 6.75 -4.96
N ALA A 107 -18.13 7.22 -4.15
CA ALA A 107 -19.36 6.48 -3.94
C ALA A 107 -19.98 6.16 -5.32
N PRO A 108 -20.55 4.97 -5.55
CA PRO A 108 -21.26 4.71 -6.80
C PRO A 108 -22.37 5.75 -6.95
N SER A 109 -22.19 6.65 -7.92
CA SER A 109 -23.22 7.56 -8.39
C SER A 109 -24.34 6.70 -8.98
N GLY A 110 -25.30 6.35 -8.13
CA GLY A 110 -26.34 5.37 -8.44
C GLY A 110 -27.47 5.41 -7.42
N VAL A 111 -27.84 6.60 -6.95
CA VAL A 111 -29.18 6.84 -6.41
C VAL A 111 -29.83 7.85 -7.35
N HIS A 112 -30.47 7.35 -8.40
CA HIS A 112 -31.58 8.05 -9.01
C HIS A 112 -32.65 8.19 -7.92
N ARG A 113 -32.71 9.36 -7.29
CA ARG A 113 -33.88 9.72 -6.48
C ARG A 113 -35.04 9.82 -7.46
N ARG A 114 -35.96 8.85 -7.38
CA ARG A 114 -37.24 8.84 -8.08
C ARG A 114 -37.93 10.18 -7.82
N ALA A 115 -38.28 10.91 -8.87
CA ALA A 115 -39.20 12.03 -8.78
C ALA A 115 -40.58 11.44 -8.46
N GLU A 116 -41.11 11.77 -7.29
CA GLU A 116 -42.53 11.58 -6.99
C GLU A 116 -43.32 12.71 -7.66
N PRO A 117 -44.48 12.44 -8.28
CA PRO A 117 -45.23 13.42 -9.05
C PRO A 117 -45.87 14.45 -8.12
N SER A 118 -45.81 15.72 -8.51
CA SER A 118 -46.59 16.79 -7.89
C SER A 118 -48.07 16.53 -8.17
N GLY A 119 -48.81 16.18 -7.11
CA GLY A 119 -50.27 16.12 -7.11
C GLY A 119 -50.88 17.52 -7.02
N GLU A 120 -52.05 17.62 -7.64
CA GLU A 120 -53.00 18.73 -7.80
C GLU A 120 -53.27 19.61 -6.57
#